data_AF-A0ABD8B4J1-F1
#
_entry.id   AF-A0ABD8B4J1-F1
#
_cell.length_a   1.000
_cell.length_b   1.000
_cell.length_c   1.000
_cell.angle_alpha   90.00
_cell.angle_beta   90.00
_cell.angle_gamma   90.00
#
_symmetry.space_group_name_H-M   'P 1'
#
loop_
_entity.id
_entity.type
_entity.pdbx_description
1 polymer ?
#
loop_
_entity_poly.entity_id
_entity_poly.type
_entity_poly.pdbx_seq_one_letter_code
_entity_poly.pdbx_strand_id
1 'polypeptide(L)'
;MGELAVRSDEFAALWALHDVEEPTRGQMRLTHPRVGELNLDWDAYPIPGNPGPALLVCTAAEGSLDAERLQTLAGLLGTPSPTGRCAS
;
A
#
# COMPACT_ATOMS: atom_id res chain seq x y z
N MET A 1 11.78 16.03 0.55
CA MET A 1 12.16 15.36 1.81
C MET A 1 12.38 16.32 2.98
N GLY A 2 12.97 17.51 2.79
CA GLY A 2 13.21 18.45 3.90
C GLY A 2 11.95 19.00 4.61
N GLU A 3 10.83 19.16 3.90
CA GLU A 3 9.62 19.74 4.50
C GLU A 3 8.94 18.84 5.53
N LEU A 4 8.98 17.51 5.35
CA LEU A 4 8.39 16.56 6.31
C LEU A 4 9.23 16.45 7.59
N ALA A 5 10.56 16.51 7.46
CA ALA A 5 11.49 16.51 8.59
C ALA A 5 11.38 17.77 9.46
N VAL A 6 10.94 18.91 8.90
CA VAL A 6 10.67 20.13 9.67
C VAL A 6 9.33 20.05 10.42
N ARG A 7 8.41 19.20 9.97
CA ARG A 7 7.02 19.15 10.47
C ARG A 7 6.73 17.94 11.35
N SER A 8 7.66 16.99 11.44
CA SER A 8 7.55 15.81 12.30
C SER A 8 8.93 15.42 12.85
N ASP A 9 9.12 15.63 14.15
CA ASP A 9 10.34 15.23 14.87
C ASP A 9 10.55 13.71 14.81
N GLU A 10 9.47 12.93 14.77
CA GLU A 10 9.51 11.48 14.60
C GLU A 10 10.03 11.10 13.21
N PHE A 11 9.55 11.76 12.16
CA PHE A 11 10.06 11.54 10.80
C PHE A 11 11.52 11.97 10.68
N ALA A 12 11.91 13.09 11.29
CA ALA A 12 13.30 13.54 11.29
C ALA A 12 14.23 12.53 11.98
N ALA A 13 13.82 11.96 13.11
CA ALA A 13 14.57 10.93 13.82
C ALA A 13 14.73 9.65 12.99
N LEU A 14 13.67 9.17 12.36
CA LEU A 14 13.71 7.99 11.49
C LEU A 14 14.54 8.25 10.22
N TRP A 15 14.43 9.44 9.63
CA TRP A 15 15.16 9.83 8.42
C TRP A 15 16.67 10.02 8.66
N ALA A 16 17.06 10.48 9.86
CA ALA A 16 18.46 10.67 10.26
C ALA A 16 19.23 9.35 10.42
N LEU A 17 18.53 8.22 10.58
CA LEU A 17 19.16 6.90 10.65
C LEU A 17 19.65 6.42 9.27
N HIS A 18 19.30 7.11 8.18
CA HIS A 18 19.65 6.74 6.79
C HIS A 18 19.31 5.30 6.40
N ASP A 19 18.46 4.64 7.17
CA ASP A 19 17.97 3.27 6.96
C ASP A 19 16.77 3.28 6.00
N VAL A 20 16.90 4.03 4.91
CA VAL A 20 15.90 4.08 3.85
C VAL A 20 16.34 3.07 2.78
N GLU A 21 16.28 1.79 3.12
CA GLU A 21 16.23 0.76 2.10
C GLU A 21 14.86 0.85 1.42
N GLU A 22 14.79 0.62 0.10
CA GLU A 22 13.51 0.43 -0.59
C GLU A 22 12.93 -0.91 -0.12
N PRO A 23 12.00 -0.92 0.85
CA PRO A 23 11.48 -2.19 1.32
C PRO A 23 10.62 -2.72 0.18
N THR A 24 11.01 -3.86 -0.38
CA THR A 24 10.26 -4.48 -1.48
C THR A 24 9.07 -5.28 -0.97
N ARG A 25 8.99 -5.50 0.35
CA ARG A 25 7.90 -6.21 1.02
C ARG A 25 7.81 -5.85 2.50
N GLY A 26 6.67 -6.11 3.10
CA GLY A 26 6.48 -5.95 4.54
C GLY A 26 5.06 -6.28 5.00
N GLN A 27 4.74 -5.83 6.22
CA GLN A 27 3.39 -5.91 6.75
C GLN A 27 2.86 -4.51 7.05
N MET A 28 1.56 -4.31 6.86
CA MET A 28 0.86 -3.07 7.16
C MET A 28 -0.41 -3.36 7.93
N ARG A 29 -0.66 -2.55 8.97
CA ARG A 29 -1.93 -2.52 9.69
C ARG A 29 -2.72 -1.29 9.28
N LEU A 30 -3.94 -1.49 8.81
CA LEU A 30 -4.81 -0.42 8.35
C LEU A 30 -6.15 -0.47 9.08
N THR A 31 -6.56 0.65 9.65
CA THR A 31 -7.90 0.79 10.25
C THR A 31 -8.85 1.40 9.23
N HIS A 32 -9.71 0.58 8.61
CA HIS A 32 -10.69 1.03 7.64
C HIS A 32 -12.05 1.32 8.32
N PRO A 33 -12.69 2.48 8.05
CA PRO A 33 -13.91 2.88 8.77
C PRO A 33 -15.10 1.94 8.58
N ARG A 34 -15.12 1.15 7.50
CA ARG A 34 -16.25 0.25 7.18
C ARG A 34 -15.98 -1.23 7.47
N VAL A 35 -14.73 -1.69 7.42
CA VAL A 35 -14.40 -3.12 7.59
C VAL A 35 -13.53 -3.37 8.83
N GLY A 36 -13.20 -2.32 9.58
CA GLY A 36 -12.36 -2.40 10.76
C GLY A 36 -10.89 -2.53 10.41
N GLU A 37 -10.15 -3.18 11.30
CA GLU A 37 -8.73 -3.41 11.14
C GLU A 37 -8.43 -4.48 10.09
N LEU A 38 -7.42 -4.22 9.26
CA LEU A 38 -6.83 -5.11 8.26
C LEU A 38 -5.33 -5.26 8.54
N ASN A 39 -4.87 -6.49 8.67
CA ASN A 39 -3.45 -6.83 8.67
C ASN A 39 -3.10 -7.44 7.32
N LEU A 40 -2.25 -6.76 6.55
CA LEU A 40 -1.92 -7.12 5.18
C LEU A 40 -0.42 -7.30 5.03
N ASP A 41 -0.02 -8.36 4.33
CA ASP A 41 1.30 -8.42 3.71
C ASP A 41 1.28 -7.52 2.48
N TRP A 42 2.39 -6.85 2.19
CA TRP A 42 2.53 -6.04 0.99
C TRP A 42 3.84 -6.32 0.27
N ASP A 43 3.83 -6.21 -1.05
CA ASP A 43 4.99 -6.30 -1.94
C ASP A 43 4.97 -5.12 -2.93
N ALA A 44 6.12 -4.51 -3.18
CA ALA A 44 6.30 -3.42 -4.13
C ALA A 44 7.15 -3.88 -5.33
N TYR A 45 6.59 -3.73 -6.53
CA TYR A 45 7.23 -4.13 -7.79
C TYR A 45 7.46 -2.90 -8.69
N PRO A 46 8.71 -2.49 -8.94
CA PRO A 46 9.02 -1.43 -9.90
C PRO A 46 8.54 -1.79 -11.31
N ILE A 47 8.00 -0.82 -12.05
CA ILE A 47 7.53 -1.05 -13.43
C ILE A 47 8.71 -1.01 -14.41
N PRO A 48 8.98 -2.07 -15.20
CA PRO A 48 10.06 -2.06 -16.17
C PRO A 48 9.92 -0.92 -17.18
N GLY A 49 11.00 -0.16 -17.38
CA GLY A 49 11.04 0.94 -18.36
C GLY A 49 10.32 2.22 -17.94
N ASN A 50 9.74 2.28 -16.73
CA ASN A 50 9.11 3.48 -16.19
C ASN A 50 9.64 3.76 -14.76
N PRO A 51 10.75 4.50 -14.62
CA PRO A 51 11.32 4.80 -13.31
C PRO A 51 10.38 5.70 -12.50
N GLY A 52 10.13 5.32 -11.24
CA GLY A 52 9.28 6.06 -10.30
C GLY A 52 8.04 5.26 -9.89
N PRO A 53 7.13 4.90 -10.80
CA PRO A 53 5.97 4.08 -10.46
C PRO A 53 6.33 2.65 -10.04
N ALA A 54 5.63 2.16 -9.01
CA ALA A 54 5.67 0.77 -8.58
C ALA A 54 4.24 0.23 -8.41
N LEU A 55 4.07 -1.06 -8.68
CA LEU A 55 2.86 -1.80 -8.34
C LEU A 55 2.97 -2.25 -6.88
N LEU A 56 2.05 -1.80 -6.04
CA LEU A 56 1.90 -2.30 -4.68
C LEU A 56 0.82 -3.38 -4.66
N VAL A 57 1.19 -4.59 -4.23
CA VAL A 57 0.27 -5.71 -4.03
C VAL A 57 0.10 -5.89 -2.54
N CYS A 58 -1.14 -5.87 -2.05
CA CYS A 58 -1.46 -6.13 -0.65
C CYS A 58 -2.33 -7.39 -0.55
N THR A 59 -1.95 -8.33 0.31
CA THR A 59 -2.64 -9.61 0.49
C THR A 59 -2.95 -9.85 1.96
N ALA A 60 -3.95 -10.69 2.20
CA ALA A 60 -4.25 -11.23 3.52
C ALA A 60 -4.07 -12.75 3.47
N ALA A 61 -3.69 -13.36 4.60
CA ALA A 61 -3.55 -14.80 4.69
C ALA A 61 -4.87 -15.51 4.30
N GLU A 62 -4.78 -16.56 3.50
CA GLU A 62 -5.96 -17.30 3.05
C GLU A 62 -6.75 -17.88 4.23
N GLY A 63 -8.07 -17.78 4.19
CA GLY A 63 -8.97 -18.23 5.27
C GLY A 63 -8.93 -17.36 6.54
N SER A 64 -8.17 -16.26 6.55
CA SER A 64 -8.14 -15.33 7.68
C SER A 64 -9.34 -14.39 7.70
N LEU A 65 -9.62 -13.83 8.88
CA LEU A 65 -10.60 -12.75 9.04
C LEU A 65 -10.22 -11.51 8.23
N ASP A 66 -8.93 -11.23 8.09
CA ASP A 66 -8.42 -10.14 7.25
C ASP A 66 -8.76 -10.38 5.77
N ALA A 67 -8.73 -11.63 5.28
CA ALA A 67 -9.15 -11.96 3.92
C ALA A 67 -10.65 -11.76 3.70
N GLU A 68 -11.50 -12.11 4.66
CA GLU A 68 -12.94 -11.85 4.59
C GLU A 68 -13.25 -10.34 4.57
N ARG A 69 -12.55 -9.57 5.41
CA ARG A 69 -12.68 -8.10 5.45
C ARG A 69 -12.16 -7.45 4.17
N LEU A 70 -11.06 -7.95 3.61
CA LEU A 70 -10.51 -7.46 2.35
C LEU A 70 -11.47 -7.73 1.18
N GLN A 71 -12.08 -8.91 1.12
CA GLN A 71 -13.14 -9.21 0.15
C GLN A 71 -14.37 -8.31 0.33
N THR A 72 -14.77 -8.08 1.58
CA THR A 72 -15.86 -7.13 1.89
C THR A 72 -15.52 -5.75 1.35
N LEU A 73 -14.32 -5.24 1.62
CA LEU A 73 -13.83 -3.97 1.10
C LEU A 73 -13.86 -3.91 -0.43
N ALA A 74 -13.41 -4.97 -1.11
CA ALA A 74 -13.44 -5.05 -2.56
C ALA A 74 -14.87 -4.93 -3.12
N GLY A 75 -15.85 -5.57 -2.47
CA GLY A 75 -17.26 -5.43 -2.83
C GLY A 75 -17.82 -4.01 -2.66
N LEU A 76 -17.26 -3.22 -1.74
CA LEU A 76 -17.68 -1.84 -1.48
C LEU A 76 -17.17 -0.83 -2.51
N LEU A 77 -16.06 -1.13 -3.19
CA LEU A 77 -15.45 -0.23 -4.17
C LEU A 77 -16.25 -0.14 -5.48
N GLY A 78 -17.25 -1.03 -5.65
CA GLY A 78 -17.89 -1.24 -6.94
C GLY A 78 -16.91 -1.87 -7.93
N THR A 79 -17.38 -2.64 -8.90
CA THR A 79 -16.51 -3.06 -10.00
C THR A 79 -16.09 -1.80 -10.76
N PRO A 80 -14.79 -1.46 -10.84
CA PRO A 80 -14.37 -0.42 -11.75
C PRO A 80 -14.80 -0.87 -13.15
N SER A 81 -15.69 -0.11 -13.78
CA SER A 81 -16.03 -0.34 -15.18
C SER A 81 -14.72 -0.32 -15.95
N PRO A 82 -14.39 -1.36 -16.75
CA PRO A 82 -13.12 -1.39 -17.48
C PRO A 82 -13.08 -0.13 -18.33
N THR A 83 -12.21 0.80 -17.95
CA THR A 83 -12.02 2.04 -18.70
C THR A 83 -11.19 1.65 -19.91
N GLY A 84 -11.85 1.07 -20.89
CA GLY A 84 -11.25 0.74 -22.17
C GLY A 84 -10.84 2.04 -22.85
N ARG A 85 -9.53 2.26 -22.96
CA ARG A 85 -8.91 3.03 -24.04
C ARG A 85 -7.48 2.51 -24.23
N CYS A 86 -7.34 1.47 -25.04
CA CYS A 86 -6.19 1.40 -25.94
C CYS A 86 -6.45 2.43 -27.03
N ALA A 87 -5.70 3.53 -27.03
CA ALA A 87 -5.63 4.45 -28.16
C ALA A 87 -4.24 4.33 -28.78
N SER A 88 -4.28 3.80 -30.01
CA SER A 88 -3.33 3.77 -31.14
C SER A 88 -1.87 4.16 -30.93
#